data_AF-A0AAQ3LRR3-F1
#
_entry.id   AF-A0AAQ3LRR3-F1
#
_cell.length_a   1.000
_cell.length_b   1.000
_cell.length_c   1.000
_cell.angle_alpha   90.00
_cell.angle_beta   90.00
_cell.angle_gamma   90.00
#
_symmetry.space_group_name_H-M   'P 1'
#
loop_
_entity.id
_entity.type
_entity.pdbx_description
1 polymer ?
#
loop_
_entity_poly.entity_id
_entity_poly.type
_entity_poly.pdbx_seq_one_letter_code
_entity_poly.pdbx_strand_id
1 'polypeptide(L)'
;MHKEDRISGTEKKLLDALKRIQHGRTRIVESSRKLSIASVAEEAGMSRATIHNRYPRVAEEIRTALGQGHREKIVKGLEAQREMRDIIKALRESPLVS
;
A
#
# COMPACT_ATOMS: atom_id res chain seq x y z
N MET A 1 7.14 -34.10 -10.68
CA MET A 1 6.80 -33.87 -9.26
C MET A 1 7.01 -32.38 -8.96
N HIS A 2 5.99 -31.55 -9.15
CA HIS A 2 6.02 -30.16 -8.70
C HIS A 2 4.83 -29.98 -7.76
N LYS A 3 5.10 -30.09 -6.46
CA LYS A 3 4.12 -29.70 -5.44
C LYS A 3 4.06 -28.18 -5.53
N GLU A 4 3.10 -27.66 -6.28
CA GLU A 4 2.62 -26.29 -6.12
C GLU A 4 2.58 -26.00 -4.62
N ASP A 5 3.30 -24.97 -4.16
CA ASP A 5 3.26 -24.50 -2.78
C ASP A 5 1.79 -24.28 -2.40
N ARG A 6 1.16 -25.27 -1.74
CA ARG A 6 -0.21 -25.13 -1.25
C ARG A 6 -0.17 -24.08 -0.16
N ILE A 7 -0.43 -22.84 -0.56
CA ILE A 7 -0.70 -21.73 0.34
C ILE A 7 -1.73 -22.24 1.36
N SER A 8 -1.37 -22.21 2.64
CA SER A 8 -2.28 -22.69 3.67
C SER A 8 -3.58 -21.86 3.63
N GLY A 9 -4.72 -22.45 3.96
CA GLY A 9 -6.00 -21.71 3.92
C GLY A 9 -5.97 -20.41 4.74
N THR A 10 -5.19 -20.39 5.80
CA THR A 10 -4.92 -19.22 6.65
C THR A 10 -4.08 -18.15 5.95
N GLU A 11 -3.03 -18.56 5.24
CA GLU A 11 -2.18 -17.66 4.46
C GLU A 11 -2.98 -16.99 3.33
N LYS A 12 -3.83 -17.77 2.65
CA LYS A 12 -4.74 -17.24 1.63
C LYS A 12 -5.70 -16.18 2.21
N LYS A 13 -6.26 -16.42 3.40
CA LYS A 13 -7.13 -15.45 4.08
C LYS A 13 -6.41 -14.13 4.37
N LEU A 14 -5.14 -14.18 4.77
CA LEU A 14 -4.34 -12.98 5.01
C LEU A 14 -4.07 -12.20 3.72
N LEU A 15 -3.73 -12.90 2.63
CA LEU A 15 -3.51 -12.29 1.32
C LEU A 15 -4.79 -11.66 0.76
N ASP A 16 -5.94 -12.31 0.95
CA ASP A 16 -7.24 -11.76 0.55
C ASP A 16 -7.60 -10.52 1.39
N ALA A 17 -7.30 -10.52 2.69
CA ALA A 17 -7.48 -9.36 3.57
C ALA A 17 -6.60 -8.17 3.14
N LEU A 18 -5.34 -8.43 2.80
CA LEU A 18 -4.42 -7.43 2.23
C LEU A 18 -5.01 -6.76 0.98
N LYS A 19 -5.47 -7.57 0.01
CA LYS A 19 -6.10 -7.06 -1.22
C LYS A 19 -7.38 -6.27 -0.94
N ARG A 20 -8.21 -6.73 0.00
CA ARG A 20 -9.43 -6.00 0.39
C ARG A 20 -9.12 -4.60 0.92
N ILE A 21 -8.10 -4.47 1.77
CA ILE A 21 -7.67 -3.17 2.31
C ILE A 21 -7.09 -2.28 1.20
N GLN A 22 -6.27 -2.82 0.30
CA GLN A 22 -5.74 -2.06 -0.83
C GLN A 22 -6.82 -1.49 -1.75
N HIS A 23 -7.90 -2.25 -1.98
CA HIS A 23 -9.02 -1.82 -2.82
C HIS A 23 -10.12 -1.07 -2.06
N GLY A 24 -9.95 -0.81 -0.76
CA GLY A 24 -10.96 -0.13 0.07
C GLY A 24 -12.25 -0.94 0.28
N ARG A 25 -12.21 -2.26 0.07
CA ARG A 25 -13.34 -3.20 0.23
C ARG A 25 -13.24 -3.98 1.54
N THR A 26 -12.88 -3.29 2.61
CA THR A 26 -12.74 -3.87 3.95
C THR A 26 -14.11 -4.28 4.50
N ARG A 27 -14.14 -5.35 5.29
CA ARG A 27 -15.38 -5.89 5.88
C ARG A 27 -15.45 -5.66 7.38
N ILE A 28 -14.30 -5.70 8.06
CA ILE A 28 -14.20 -5.63 9.52
C ILE A 28 -13.59 -4.30 9.93
N VAL A 29 -12.47 -3.92 9.31
CA VAL A 29 -11.80 -2.66 9.61
C VAL A 29 -12.44 -1.50 8.85
N GLU A 30 -12.45 -0.32 9.46
CA GLU A 30 -12.89 0.89 8.77
C GLU A 30 -12.12 1.10 7.47
N SER A 31 -12.83 1.46 6.41
CA SER A 31 -12.26 1.74 5.08
C SER A 31 -11.35 2.98 5.06
N SER A 32 -11.43 3.83 6.09
CA SER A 32 -10.52 4.96 6.34
C SER A 32 -9.15 4.54 6.87
N ARG A 33 -9.02 3.32 7.42
CA ARG A 33 -7.76 2.87 8.01
C ARG A 33 -6.70 2.64 6.94
N LYS A 34 -5.49 3.13 7.24
CA LYS A 34 -4.31 2.87 6.42
C LYS A 34 -4.00 1.37 6.38
N LEU A 35 -3.43 0.93 5.26
CA LEU A 35 -2.83 -0.39 5.19
C LEU A 35 -1.77 -0.51 6.30
N SER A 36 -1.79 -1.63 7.02
CA SER A 36 -0.82 -1.96 8.06
C SER A 36 -0.95 -3.45 8.43
N ILE A 37 0.07 -4.04 9.06
CA ILE A 37 -0.02 -5.42 9.55
C ILE A 37 -1.18 -5.58 10.55
N ALA A 38 -1.41 -4.53 11.36
CA ALA A 38 -2.53 -4.45 12.29
C ALA A 38 -3.90 -4.55 11.59
N SER A 39 -4.14 -3.69 10.59
CA SER A 39 -5.40 -3.67 9.87
C SER A 39 -5.63 -4.95 9.07
N VAL A 40 -4.57 -5.53 8.49
CA VAL A 40 -4.66 -6.83 7.79
C VAL A 40 -5.00 -7.97 8.75
N ALA A 41 -4.38 -7.99 9.94
CA ALA A 41 -4.66 -8.99 10.96
C ALA A 41 -6.12 -8.94 11.43
N GLU A 42 -6.62 -7.75 11.73
CA GLU A 42 -7.99 -7.52 12.17
C GLU A 42 -9.00 -7.88 11.06
N GLU A 43 -8.73 -7.49 9.80
CA GLU A 43 -9.56 -7.85 8.64
C GLU A 43 -9.56 -9.35 8.33
N ALA A 44 -8.49 -10.08 8.69
CA ALA A 44 -8.41 -11.53 8.56
C ALA A 44 -8.93 -12.29 9.80
N GLY A 45 -9.28 -11.59 10.88
CA GLY A 45 -9.65 -12.19 12.16
C GLY A 45 -8.50 -12.91 12.87
N MET A 46 -7.26 -12.43 12.70
CA MET A 46 -6.04 -13.04 13.25
C MET A 46 -5.29 -12.06 14.16
N SER A 47 -4.44 -12.62 15.02
CA SER A 47 -3.53 -11.81 15.83
C SER A 47 -2.30 -11.38 15.02
N ARG A 48 -1.74 -10.20 15.35
CA ARG A 48 -0.48 -9.72 14.78
C ARG A 48 0.67 -10.70 15.05
N ALA A 49 0.70 -11.29 16.24
CA ALA A 49 1.70 -12.29 16.63
C ALA A 49 1.66 -13.52 15.71
N THR A 50 0.45 -13.96 15.32
CA THR A 50 0.28 -15.08 14.38
C THR A 50 0.95 -14.80 13.04
N ILE A 51 0.81 -13.58 12.51
CA ILE A 51 1.42 -13.20 11.24
C ILE A 51 2.94 -13.19 11.35
N HIS A 52 3.49 -12.54 12.37
CA HIS A 52 4.94 -12.44 12.54
C HIS A 52 5.62 -13.80 12.84
N ASN A 53 4.99 -14.65 13.65
CA ASN A 53 5.60 -15.89 14.10
C ASN A 53 5.37 -17.05 13.13
N ARG A 54 4.20 -17.11 12.48
CA ARG A 54 3.78 -18.26 11.67
C ARG A 54 3.75 -17.98 10.18
N TYR A 55 3.64 -16.71 9.78
CA TYR A 55 3.52 -16.29 8.39
C TYR A 55 4.48 -15.14 8.04
N PRO A 56 5.81 -15.30 8.26
CA PRO A 56 6.78 -14.24 8.00
C PRO A 56 6.76 -13.78 6.54
N ARG A 57 6.51 -14.70 5.59
CA ARG A 57 6.37 -14.35 4.17
C ARG A 57 5.23 -13.36 3.91
N VAL A 58 4.07 -13.57 4.55
CA VAL A 58 2.93 -12.66 4.45
C VAL A 58 3.23 -11.32 5.10
N ALA A 59 3.97 -11.32 6.23
CA ALA A 59 4.40 -10.08 6.87
C ALA A 59 5.24 -9.22 5.91
N GLU A 60 6.16 -9.85 5.17
CA GLU A 60 6.99 -9.16 4.17
C GLU A 60 6.20 -8.69 2.95
N GLU A 61 5.21 -9.45 2.47
CA GLU A 61 4.27 -9.00 1.43
C GLU A 61 3.51 -7.73 1.87
N ILE A 62 2.99 -7.72 3.11
CA ILE A 62 2.31 -6.54 3.66
C ILE A 62 3.27 -5.35 3.72
N ARG A 63 4.51 -5.55 4.19
CA ARG A 63 5.53 -4.48 4.26
C ARG A 63 5.91 -3.95 2.89
N THR A 64 6.05 -4.83 1.90
CA THR A 64 6.35 -4.45 0.52
C THR A 64 5.22 -3.59 -0.05
N ALA A 65 3.97 -4.02 0.14
CA ALA A 65 2.80 -3.24 -0.26
C ALA A 65 2.74 -1.86 0.41
N LEU A 66 3.11 -1.75 1.69
CA LEU A 66 3.24 -0.46 2.39
C LEU A 66 4.31 0.43 1.77
N GLY A 67 5.49 -0.14 1.50
CA GLY A 67 6.61 0.59 0.91
C GLY A 67 6.32 1.07 -0.51
N GLN A 68 5.64 0.26 -1.33
CA GLN A 68 5.22 0.63 -2.68
C GLN A 68 4.23 1.81 -2.66
N GLY A 69 3.21 1.75 -1.80
CA GLY A 69 2.25 2.85 -1.66
C GLY A 69 2.88 4.15 -1.16
N HIS A 70 3.90 4.07 -0.29
CA HIS A 70 4.66 5.24 0.13
C HIS A 70 5.50 5.80 -1.02
N ARG A 71 6.25 4.94 -1.74
CA ARG A 71 7.09 5.36 -2.87
C ARG A 71 6.29 6.04 -3.96
N GLU A 72 5.12 5.51 -4.34
CA GLU A 72 4.25 6.10 -5.35
C GLU A 72 3.81 7.52 -4.98
N LYS A 73 3.47 7.75 -3.70
CA LYS A 73 3.10 9.10 -3.21
C LYS A 73 4.25 10.09 -3.31
N ILE A 74 5.47 9.68 -2.97
CA ILE A 74 6.65 10.54 -3.07
C ILE A 74 6.90 10.93 -4.53
N VAL A 75 6.86 9.96 -5.45
CA VAL A 75 7.07 10.21 -6.88
C VAL A 75 6.04 11.21 -7.41
N LYS A 76 4.74 10.98 -7.16
CA LYS A 76 3.67 11.91 -7.55
C LYS A 76 3.86 13.32 -6.98
N GLY A 77 4.32 13.41 -5.72
CA GLY A 77 4.61 14.70 -5.08
C GLY A 77 5.75 15.45 -5.77
N LEU A 78 6.82 14.76 -6.13
CA LEU A 78 7.97 15.33 -6.85
C LEU A 78 7.59 15.77 -8.27
N GLU A 79 6.78 14.98 -8.97
CA GLU A 79 6.24 15.32 -10.29
C GLU A 79 5.40 16.59 -10.24
N ALA A 80 4.43 16.67 -9.31
CA ALA A 80 3.62 17.86 -9.12
C ALA A 80 4.46 19.11 -8.77
N GLN A 81 5.51 18.93 -7.97
CA GLN A 81 6.43 20.02 -7.61
C GLN A 81 7.25 20.50 -8.82
N ARG A 82 7.66 19.57 -9.70
CA ARG A 82 8.35 19.88 -10.95
C ARG A 82 7.44 20.64 -11.92
N GLU A 83 6.22 20.18 -12.13
CA GLU A 83 5.22 20.86 -12.97
C GLU A 83 4.96 22.29 -12.46
N MET A 84 4.75 22.46 -11.16
CA MET A 84 4.57 23.77 -10.54
C MET A 84 5.78 24.69 -10.79
N ARG A 85 7.00 24.16 -10.67
CA ARG A 85 8.23 24.91 -10.94
C ARG A 85 8.31 25.35 -12.40
N ASP A 86 7.94 24.50 -13.33
CA ASP A 86 7.97 24.79 -14.76
C ASP A 86 6.92 25.87 -15.12
N ILE A 87 5.73 25.82 -14.51
CA ILE A 87 4.70 26.88 -14.64
C ILE A 87 5.21 28.22 -14.09
N ILE A 88 5.78 28.24 -12.88
CA ILE A 88 6.32 29.47 -12.28
C ILE A 88 7.44 30.06 -13.13
N LYS A 89 8.31 29.21 -13.69
CA LYS A 89 9.36 29.65 -14.61
C LYS A 89 8.76 30.28 -15.87
N ALA A 90 7.79 29.63 -16.51
CA ALA A 90 7.12 30.15 -17.70
C ALA A 90 6.41 31.49 -17.47
N LEU A 91 5.79 31.68 -16.29
CA LEU A 91 5.18 32.95 -15.88
C LEU A 91 6.21 34.07 -15.65
N ARG A 92 7.41 33.74 -15.16
CA ARG A 92 8.52 34.70 -15.03
C ARG A 92 9.14 35.08 -16.37
N GLU A 93 9.17 34.13 -17.30
CA GLU A 93 9.76 34.32 -18.64
C GLU A 93 8.77 34.87 -19.67
N SER A 94 7.46 34.87 -19.39
CA SER A 94 6.48 35.67 -20.12
C SER A 94 6.58 37.12 -19.66
N PRO A 95 7.21 38.01 -20.45
CA PRO A 95 7.20 39.41 -20.08
C PRO A 95 5.75 39.88 -20.21
N LEU A 96 5.19 40.39 -19.11
CA LEU A 96 4.05 41.30 -19.20
C LEU A 96 4.56 42.55 -19.91
N VAL A 97 4.58 42.52 -21.24
CA VAL A 97 4.84 43.70 -22.06
C VAL A 97 3.51 44.43 -22.18
N SER A 98 3.35 45.48 -21.38
CA SER A 98 2.53 46.65 -21.68
C SER A 98 3.47 47.79 -22.03
#